data_AF-A0A3D0ID29-F1
#
_entry.id   AF-A0A3D0ID29-F1
#
_cell.length_a   1.000
_cell.length_b   1.000
_cell.length_c   1.000
_cell.angle_alpha   90.00
_cell.angle_beta   90.00
_cell.angle_gamma   90.00
#
_symmetry.space_group_name_H-M   'P 1'
#
loop_
_entity.id
_entity.type
_entity.pdbx_description
1 polymer ?
#
loop_
_entity_poly.entity_id
_entity_poly.type
_entity_poly.pdbx_seq_one_letter_code
_entity_poly.pdbx_strand_id
1 'polypeptide(L)'
;GRLNTDWYVVYVEAPEEAPDRIDSATQRVLHANIQKATELGAEVVRLQGDDIVATLLDFARSHAVAHILIGRTHASFWQHLRRGDFVQRMVREGDDFDLHICGLPERESAS
;
A
#
# COMPACT_ATOMS: atom_id res chain seq x y z
N GLY A 1 13.15 -12.87 -23.32
CA GLY A 1 13.41 -11.91 -22.23
C GLY A 1 12.17 -11.81 -21.40
N ARG A 2 12.26 -11.99 -20.07
CA ARG A 2 11.13 -11.79 -19.16
C ARG A 2 10.65 -10.35 -19.34
N LEU A 3 9.36 -10.17 -19.61
CA LEU A 3 8.73 -8.86 -19.68
C LEU A 3 8.93 -8.21 -18.31
N ASN A 4 9.77 -7.18 -18.32
CA ASN A 4 10.28 -6.43 -17.19
C ASN A 4 9.20 -5.45 -16.74
N THR A 5 8.20 -5.94 -16.02
CA THR A 5 7.36 -5.06 -15.21
C THR A 5 7.77 -5.28 -13.78
N ASP A 6 8.83 -4.56 -13.37
CA ASP A 6 9.19 -4.45 -11.97
C ASP A 6 7.99 -3.81 -11.25
N TRP A 7 7.29 -4.61 -10.45
CA TRP A 7 6.16 -4.14 -9.68
C TRP A 7 6.51 -4.20 -8.20
N TYR A 8 6.14 -3.15 -7.51
CA TYR A 8 6.54 -2.92 -6.14
C TYR A 8 5.35 -3.13 -5.20
N VAL A 9 5.62 -3.71 -4.05
CA VAL A 9 4.72 -3.61 -2.88
C VAL A 9 5.38 -2.69 -1.89
N VAL A 10 4.82 -1.49 -1.75
CA VAL A 10 5.37 -0.44 -0.90
C VAL A 10 4.53 -0.33 0.36
N TYR A 11 5.20 -0.37 1.51
CA TYR A 11 4.59 -0.12 2.81
C TYR A 11 5.30 1.06 3.47
N VAL A 12 4.54 2.08 3.87
CA VAL A 12 5.05 3.22 4.63
C VAL A 12 4.68 3.04 6.08
N GLU A 13 5.68 3.02 6.95
CA GLU A 13 5.51 3.07 8.40
C GLU A 13 5.43 4.53 8.83
N ALA A 14 4.30 4.91 9.43
CA ALA A 14 4.14 6.24 10.01
C ALA A 14 4.74 6.26 11.43
N PRO A 15 5.34 7.36 11.91
CA PRO A 15 5.94 7.43 13.24
C PRO A 15 4.97 7.19 14.39
N GLU A 16 3.67 7.46 14.19
CA GLU A 16 2.62 7.14 15.16
C GLU A 16 2.36 5.63 15.30
N GLU A 17 2.94 4.80 14.43
CA GLU A 17 2.98 3.32 14.50
C GLU A 17 4.21 2.80 15.27
N ALA A 18 4.89 3.65 16.06
CA ALA A 18 5.83 3.21 17.09
C ALA A 18 5.12 2.25 18.10
N PRO A 19 5.82 1.24 18.65
CA PRO A 19 5.42 -0.18 18.57
C PRO A 19 4.33 -0.73 19.51
N ASP A 20 3.44 0.08 20.10
CA ASP A 20 2.59 -0.39 21.21
C ASP A 20 1.17 -0.89 20.84
N ARG A 21 0.75 -0.86 19.55
CA ARG A 21 -0.65 -1.23 19.18
C ARG A 21 -0.89 -1.96 17.85
N ILE A 22 0.11 -2.55 17.19
CA ILE A 22 -0.21 -3.43 16.05
C ILE A 22 -0.60 -4.81 16.59
N ASP A 23 -1.89 -5.12 16.58
CA ASP A 23 -2.40 -6.44 16.98
C ASP A 23 -1.70 -7.57 16.18
N SER A 24 -1.39 -8.66 16.87
CA SER A 24 -0.67 -9.81 16.31
C SER A 24 -1.33 -10.37 15.04
N ALA A 25 -2.66 -10.22 14.89
CA ALA A 25 -3.36 -10.64 13.68
C ALA A 25 -3.03 -9.73 12.48
N THR A 26 -2.89 -8.43 12.70
CA THR A 26 -2.52 -7.47 11.65
C THR A 26 -1.10 -7.72 11.14
N GLN A 27 -0.16 -7.99 12.06
CA GLN A 27 1.21 -8.38 11.68
C GLN A 27 1.25 -9.65 10.85
N ARG A 28 0.46 -10.68 11.22
CA ARG A 28 0.36 -11.93 10.45
C ARG A 28 -0.17 -11.70 9.04
N VAL A 29 -1.21 -10.88 8.88
CA VAL A 29 -1.77 -10.56 7.57
C VAL A 29 -0.78 -9.78 6.71
N LEU A 30 -0.11 -8.78 7.28
CA LEU A 30 0.93 -8.01 6.58
C LEU A 30 2.05 -8.93 6.09
N HIS A 31 2.57 -9.78 6.97
CA HIS A 31 3.62 -10.74 6.62
C HIS A 31 3.18 -11.72 5.52
N ALA A 32 1.97 -12.26 5.61
CA ALA A 32 1.42 -13.14 4.58
C ALA A 32 1.28 -12.45 3.21
N ASN A 33 0.86 -11.18 3.20
CA ASN A 33 0.75 -10.40 1.96
C ASN A 33 2.12 -10.10 1.35
N ILE A 34 3.10 -9.71 2.17
CA ILE A 34 4.49 -9.49 1.75
C ILE A 34 5.07 -10.76 1.14
N GLN A 35 4.94 -11.89 1.84
CA GLN A 35 5.45 -13.17 1.37
C GLN A 35 4.84 -13.55 0.02
N LYS A 36 3.52 -13.40 -0.12
CA LYS A 36 2.82 -13.69 -1.38
C LYS A 36 3.23 -12.76 -2.52
N ALA A 37 3.50 -11.49 -2.23
CA ALA A 37 4.02 -10.56 -3.22
C ALA A 37 5.41 -10.98 -3.71
N THR A 38 6.30 -11.34 -2.79
CA THR A 38 7.64 -11.85 -3.12
C THR A 38 7.56 -13.13 -3.97
N GLU A 39 6.66 -14.07 -3.63
CA GLU A 39 6.43 -15.29 -4.43
C GLU A 39 5.97 -14.99 -5.87
N LEU A 40 5.20 -13.91 -6.05
CA LEU A 40 4.75 -13.42 -7.34
C LEU A 40 5.80 -12.55 -8.08
N GLY A 41 6.99 -12.39 -7.48
CA GLY A 41 8.11 -11.65 -8.06
C GLY A 41 8.03 -10.13 -7.87
N ALA A 42 7.25 -9.65 -6.90
CA ALA A 42 7.27 -8.24 -6.51
C ALA A 42 8.57 -7.91 -5.77
N GLU A 43 9.04 -6.69 -5.94
CA GLU A 43 10.00 -6.10 -5.01
C GLU A 43 9.25 -5.45 -3.85
N VAL A 44 9.56 -5.87 -2.62
CA VAL A 44 8.90 -5.33 -1.42
C VAL A 44 9.77 -4.24 -0.83
N VAL A 45 9.21 -3.03 -0.73
CA VAL A 45 9.91 -1.86 -0.21
C VAL A 45 9.21 -1.35 1.05
N ARG A 46 9.96 -1.19 2.12
CA ARG A 46 9.49 -0.58 3.37
C ARG A 46 10.10 0.82 3.47
N LEU A 47 9.24 1.81 3.59
CA LEU A 47 9.62 3.21 3.73
C LEU A 47 9.22 3.71 5.11
N GLN A 48 9.94 4.71 5.60
CA GLN A 48 9.60 5.44 6.82
C GLN A 48 9.23 6.84 6.39
N GLY A 49 8.11 7.38 6.88
CA GLY A 49 7.71 8.73 6.51
C GLY A 49 6.53 9.25 7.32
N ASP A 50 6.61 10.52 7.69
CA ASP A 50 5.54 11.21 8.43
C ASP A 50 4.32 11.48 7.53
N ASP A 51 4.56 11.73 6.24
CA ASP A 51 3.52 11.88 5.22
C ASP A 51 3.52 10.68 4.27
N ILE A 52 2.53 9.80 4.45
CA ILE A 52 2.37 8.58 3.66
C ILE A 52 2.17 8.89 2.17
N VAL A 53 1.38 9.91 1.83
CA VAL A 53 1.07 10.24 0.43
C VAL A 53 2.33 10.73 -0.27
N ALA A 54 3.01 11.71 0.33
CA ALA A 54 4.23 12.27 -0.25
C ALA A 54 5.29 11.18 -0.42
N THR A 55 5.48 10.35 0.61
CA THR A 55 6.47 9.25 0.61
C THR A 55 6.19 8.23 -0.51
N LEU A 56 4.92 7.85 -0.71
CA LEU A 56 4.53 6.93 -1.78
C LEU A 56 4.76 7.54 -3.17
N LEU A 57 4.36 8.79 -3.38
CA LEU A 57 4.49 9.45 -4.68
C LEU A 57 5.96 9.73 -5.03
N ASP A 58 6.80 10.08 -4.07
CA ASP A 58 8.24 10.25 -4.29
C ASP A 58 8.93 8.93 -4.63
N PHE A 59 8.52 7.84 -3.99
CA PHE A 59 8.97 6.51 -4.37
C PHE A 59 8.55 6.17 -5.81
N ALA A 60 7.27 6.38 -6.14
CA ALA A 60 6.74 6.09 -7.47
C ALA A 60 7.46 6.92 -8.56
N ARG A 61 7.74 8.20 -8.31
CA ARG A 61 8.50 9.07 -9.22
C ARG A 61 9.93 8.57 -9.41
N SER A 62 10.63 8.25 -8.32
CA SER A 62 12.03 7.81 -8.36
C SER A 62 12.22 6.46 -9.05
N HIS A 63 11.20 5.61 -9.06
CA HIS A 63 11.21 4.28 -9.70
C HIS A 63 10.47 4.25 -11.04
N ALA A 64 10.09 5.41 -11.60
CA ALA A 64 9.37 5.53 -12.86
C ALA A 64 8.12 4.63 -12.95
N VAL A 65 7.40 4.50 -11.83
CA VAL A 65 6.14 3.75 -11.76
C VAL A 65 5.08 4.49 -12.56
N ALA A 66 4.31 3.78 -13.39
CA ALA A 66 3.21 4.38 -14.15
C ALA A 66 1.84 4.19 -13.48
N HIS A 67 1.64 3.04 -12.81
CA HIS A 67 0.35 2.64 -12.25
C HIS A 67 0.46 2.41 -10.74
N ILE A 68 -0.46 3.00 -9.98
CA ILE A 68 -0.55 2.82 -8.53
C ILE A 68 -1.87 2.12 -8.22
N LEU A 69 -1.79 0.95 -7.56
CA LEU A 69 -2.95 0.17 -7.15
C LEU A 69 -3.20 0.35 -5.65
N ILE A 70 -4.41 0.80 -5.30
CA ILE A 70 -4.84 1.08 -3.94
C ILE A 70 -5.99 0.14 -3.58
N GLY A 71 -5.77 -0.74 -2.59
CA GLY A 71 -6.80 -1.66 -2.11
C GLY A 71 -7.75 -1.00 -1.10
N ARG A 72 -9.07 -1.16 -1.26
CA ARG A 72 -10.07 -0.76 -0.26
C ARG A 72 -10.11 -1.80 0.86
N THR A 73 -9.69 -1.44 2.08
CA THR A 73 -9.76 -2.30 3.28
C THR A 73 -10.75 -1.73 4.30
N HIS A 74 -11.47 -2.59 5.03
CA HIS A 74 -12.62 -2.15 5.83
C HIS A 74 -12.31 -1.62 7.25
N ALA A 75 -11.20 -1.94 7.92
CA ALA A 75 -11.28 -1.97 9.38
C ALA A 75 -10.31 -1.15 10.26
N SER A 76 -9.12 -0.66 9.86
CA SER A 76 -8.28 0.09 10.84
C SER A 76 -7.28 1.09 10.28
N PHE A 77 -6.57 0.73 9.21
CA PHE A 77 -5.62 1.63 8.52
C PHE A 77 -6.32 2.90 7.99
N TRP A 78 -7.50 2.72 7.40
CA TRP A 78 -8.36 3.80 6.89
C TRP A 78 -9.12 4.60 7.97
N GLN A 79 -8.99 4.26 9.26
CA GLN A 79 -9.59 5.05 10.34
C GLN A 79 -8.63 6.13 10.84
N HIS A 80 -7.33 5.83 10.90
CA HIS A 80 -6.27 6.79 11.24
C HIS A 80 -6.03 7.77 10.10
N LEU A 81 -6.09 7.26 8.88
CA LEU A 81 -6.07 8.04 7.67
C LEU A 81 -7.49 8.54 7.41
N ARG A 82 -7.80 9.80 7.75
CA ARG A 82 -9.14 10.38 7.58
C ARG A 82 -9.67 10.00 6.19
N ARG A 83 -10.69 9.13 6.11
CA ARG A 83 -11.11 8.39 4.89
C ARG A 83 -11.19 9.19 3.58
N GLY A 84 -11.44 10.50 3.66
CA GLY A 84 -11.43 11.38 2.49
C GLY A 84 -10.04 11.84 2.08
N ASP A 85 -9.15 12.12 3.04
CA ASP A 85 -7.89 12.81 2.80
C ASP A 85 -6.93 11.96 1.95
N PHE A 86 -6.60 10.72 2.31
CA PHE A 86 -5.60 9.97 1.51
C PHE A 86 -5.96 9.75 0.05
N VAL A 87 -7.15 9.22 -0.25
CA VAL A 87 -7.53 8.98 -1.64
C VAL A 87 -7.64 10.31 -2.40
N GLN A 88 -8.22 11.34 -1.77
CA GLN A 88 -8.31 12.67 -2.41
C GLN A 88 -6.92 13.30 -2.60
N ARG A 89 -6.00 13.12 -1.66
CA ARG A 89 -4.61 13.58 -1.74
C ARG A 89 -3.85 12.83 -2.83
N MET A 90 -3.95 11.51 -2.91
CA MET A 90 -3.36 10.72 -3.99
C MET A 90 -3.86 11.20 -5.35
N VAL A 91 -5.17 11.42 -5.50
CA VAL A 91 -5.76 11.93 -6.76
C VAL A 91 -5.31 13.36 -7.08
N ARG A 92 -5.10 14.20 -6.06
CA ARG A 92 -4.72 15.61 -6.23
C ARG A 92 -3.21 15.79 -6.49
N GLU A 93 -2.37 15.00 -5.84
CA GLU A 93 -0.91 15.14 -5.81
C GLU A 93 -0.20 14.13 -6.74
N GLY A 94 -0.91 13.10 -7.21
CA GLY A 94 -0.39 12.03 -8.08
C GLY A 94 -0.93 12.09 -9.50
N ASP A 95 -1.10 13.28 -10.08
CA ASP A 95 -1.55 13.50 -11.46
C ASP A 95 -0.59 12.91 -12.52
N ASP A 96 0.66 12.64 -12.14
CA ASP A 96 1.65 11.92 -12.94
C ASP A 96 1.37 10.41 -13.09
N PHE A 97 0.40 9.85 -12.33
CA PHE A 97 0.18 8.41 -12.21
C PHE A 97 -1.25 7.96 -12.54
N ASP A 98 -1.36 6.77 -13.11
CA ASP A 98 -2.65 6.07 -13.24
C ASP A 98 -3.03 5.43 -11.89
N LEU A 99 -4.01 6.03 -11.21
CA LEU A 99 -4.50 5.57 -9.91
C LEU A 99 -5.67 4.59 -10.04
N HIS A 100 -5.48 3.37 -9.56
CA HIS A 100 -6.48 2.31 -9.57
C HIS A 100 -6.96 1.99 -8.16
N ILE A 101 -8.25 2.21 -7.87
CA ILE A 101 -8.84 1.86 -6.57
C ILE A 101 -9.57 0.53 -6.69
N CYS A 102 -9.00 -0.52 -6.11
CA CYS A 102 -9.53 -1.87 -6.17
C CYS A 102 -10.29 -2.21 -4.88
N GLY A 103 -11.59 -2.48 -4.98
CA GLY A 103 -12.28 -3.24 -3.93
C GLY A 103 -12.19 -4.71 -4.25
N LEU A 104 -11.55 -5.49 -3.37
CA LEU A 104 -11.72 -6.94 -3.45
C LEU A 104 -13.11 -7.27 -2.90
N PRO A 105 -13.94 -8.05 -3.63
CA PRO A 105 -15.08 -8.68 -2.99
C PRO A 105 -14.56 -9.50 -1.81
N GLU A 106 -15.24 -9.40 -0.68
CA GLU A 106 -14.96 -10.21 0.50
C GLU A 106 -14.80 -11.66 0.02
N ARG A 107 -13.64 -12.28 0.29
CA ARG A 107 -13.55 -13.72 0.12
C ARG A 107 -14.54 -14.29 1.10
N GLU A 108 -15.72 -14.65 0.57
CA GLU A 108 -16.71 -15.46 1.27
C GLU A 108 -15.92 -16.57 1.96
N SER A 109 -15.89 -16.49 3.28
CA SER A 109 -15.22 -17.46 4.13
C SER A 109 -15.74 -18.82 3.70
N ALA A 110 -14.93 -19.56 2.94
CA ALA A 110 -15.24 -20.92 2.57
C ALA A 110 -15.46 -21.68 3.87
N SER A 111 -16.73 -22.00 4.13
CA SER A 111 -17.18 -22.83 5.25
C SER A 111 -16.82 -24.29 5.00
#